data_AF-A0A133UIQ4-F1
#
_entry.id   AF-A0A133UIQ4-F1
#
_cell.length_a   1.000
_cell.length_b   1.000
_cell.length_c   1.000
_cell.angle_alpha   90.00
_cell.angle_beta   90.00
_cell.angle_gamma   90.00
#
_symmetry.space_group_name_H-M   'P 1'
#
loop_
_entity.id
_entity.type
_entity.pdbx_description
1 polymer ?
#
loop_
_entity_poly.entity_id
_entity_poly.type
_entity_poly.pdbx_seq_one_letter_code
_entity_poly.pdbx_strand_id
1 'polypeptide(L)'
;MKGSNSADPFDPQSLAKKPMEVIILKNAGENLKEDPEKIREQTKTMLRRLLAADDVVRMKYHKGELTEKEASIIGGNIAPTVDGIILMALKDRELAEEIAPVLKEKIDHGDANPLPYLHLLQVLAYRHRLEIEGEIQEPEEMITTYRRVRAKLDLDNIVERKAELEEEFEEKIGKLREKWRKNPMFG
;
A
#
# COMPACT_ATOMS: atom_id res chain seq x y z
N MET A 1 -2.47 3.88 -83.41
CA MET A 1 -1.24 3.40 -82.74
C MET A 1 -1.19 3.97 -81.33
N LYS A 2 -1.59 3.16 -80.34
CA LYS A 2 -1.34 3.38 -78.90
C LYS A 2 -0.75 2.08 -78.40
N GLY A 3 0.53 2.12 -78.02
CA GLY A 3 1.28 0.99 -77.50
C GLY A 3 1.77 1.34 -76.10
N SER A 4 1.33 0.52 -75.16
CA SER A 4 1.81 0.35 -73.79
C SER A 4 3.33 0.20 -73.72
N ASN A 5 3.95 0.76 -72.68
CA ASN A 5 5.05 0.10 -71.98
C ASN A 5 5.04 0.47 -70.50
N SER A 6 4.74 -0.55 -69.71
CA SER A 6 4.79 -0.65 -68.26
C SER A 6 6.23 -0.46 -67.76
N ALA A 7 6.44 0.47 -66.82
CA ALA A 7 7.66 0.51 -66.03
C ALA A 7 7.53 -0.48 -64.86
N ASP A 8 8.56 -1.30 -64.72
CA ASP A 8 8.66 -2.47 -63.85
C ASP A 8 8.80 -2.05 -62.36
N PRO A 9 7.99 -2.57 -61.42
CA PRO A 9 8.05 -2.20 -60.00
C PRO A 9 9.30 -2.73 -59.26
N PHE A 10 10.24 -3.38 -59.94
CA PHE A 10 11.46 -3.95 -59.36
C PHE A 10 12.77 -3.38 -59.95
N ASP A 11 12.78 -2.13 -60.40
CA ASP A 11 14.04 -1.44 -60.76
C ASP A 11 14.87 -1.14 -59.49
N PRO A 12 16.05 -1.79 -59.30
CA PRO A 12 16.92 -1.59 -58.13
C PRO A 12 17.53 -0.18 -58.06
N GLN A 13 17.44 0.60 -59.14
CA GLN A 13 17.96 1.96 -59.20
C GLN A 13 16.96 3.03 -58.71
N SER A 14 15.70 2.67 -58.46
CA SER A 14 14.72 3.57 -57.82
C SER A 14 14.91 3.73 -56.30
N LEU A 15 15.84 2.97 -55.70
CA LEU A 15 16.18 3.01 -54.27
C LEU A 15 17.30 3.99 -53.91
N ALA A 16 17.65 4.92 -54.82
CA ALA A 16 18.64 5.95 -54.55
C ALA A 16 18.00 7.33 -54.39
N LYS A 17 18.04 7.82 -53.13
CA LYS A 17 17.75 9.19 -52.66
C LYS A 17 16.30 9.53 -52.34
N LYS A 18 15.91 9.18 -51.11
CA LYS A 18 15.53 10.22 -50.15
C LYS A 18 16.49 10.13 -48.97
N PRO A 19 17.18 11.22 -48.57
CA PRO A 19 17.77 11.27 -47.24
C PRO A 19 16.58 11.15 -46.27
N MET A 20 16.36 9.95 -45.76
CA MET A 20 15.50 9.75 -44.61
C MET A 20 16.13 10.63 -43.54
N GLU A 21 15.44 11.72 -43.21
CA GLU A 21 15.78 12.52 -42.05
C GLU A 21 15.98 11.51 -40.93
N VAL A 22 17.26 11.34 -40.55
CA VAL A 22 17.62 10.83 -39.25
C VAL A 22 17.15 11.94 -38.33
N ILE A 23 15.83 12.00 -38.10
CA ILE A 23 15.23 12.59 -36.92
C ILE A 23 15.74 11.70 -35.81
N ILE A 24 16.98 12.00 -35.43
CA ILE A 24 17.47 12.06 -34.07
C ILE A 24 16.55 11.27 -33.14
N LEU A 25 16.68 9.95 -33.16
CA LEU A 25 16.40 9.08 -32.03
C LEU A 25 17.44 9.35 -30.92
N LYS A 26 17.70 10.64 -30.61
CA LYS A 26 18.39 11.06 -29.39
C LYS A 26 17.41 11.57 -28.32
N ASN A 27 16.11 11.66 -28.62
CA ASN A 27 15.13 12.16 -27.65
C ASN A 27 14.21 11.07 -27.08
N ALA A 28 14.53 9.78 -27.31
CA ALA A 28 13.82 8.66 -26.68
C ALA A 28 14.45 8.21 -25.34
N GLY A 29 15.47 8.94 -24.86
CA GLY A 29 16.21 8.64 -23.63
C GLY A 29 16.46 9.84 -22.73
N GLU A 30 15.82 10.98 -22.98
CA GLU A 30 15.81 12.10 -22.04
C GLU A 30 14.75 11.83 -20.98
N ASN A 31 15.17 11.16 -19.91
CA ASN A 31 14.63 11.22 -18.55
C ASN A 31 13.31 12.00 -18.42
N LEU A 32 12.16 11.32 -18.57
CA LEU A 32 10.99 11.65 -17.76
C LEU A 32 11.31 11.19 -16.32
N LYS A 33 12.33 11.79 -15.70
CA LYS A 33 12.35 11.91 -14.26
C LYS A 33 11.21 12.88 -13.99
N GLU A 34 10.03 12.34 -13.75
CA GLU A 34 8.95 13.14 -13.19
C GLU A 34 9.53 13.95 -12.04
N ASP A 35 9.20 15.23 -12.04
CA ASP A 35 9.67 16.17 -11.03
C ASP A 35 9.36 15.58 -9.63
N PRO A 36 10.36 15.35 -8.76
CA PRO A 36 10.16 14.74 -7.47
C PRO A 36 9.11 15.48 -6.63
N GLU A 37 9.01 16.81 -6.75
CA GLU A 37 7.96 17.60 -6.09
C GLU A 37 6.56 17.21 -6.59
N LYS A 38 6.43 17.04 -7.91
CA LYS A 38 5.17 16.62 -8.52
C LYS A 38 4.77 15.22 -8.09
N ILE A 39 5.73 14.29 -8.00
CA ILE A 39 5.47 12.92 -7.50
C ILE A 39 5.01 12.97 -6.04
N ARG A 40 5.64 13.78 -5.20
CA ARG A 40 5.26 13.91 -3.79
C ARG A 40 3.86 14.49 -3.63
N GLU A 41 3.54 15.57 -4.32
CA GLU A 41 2.21 16.19 -4.23
C GLU A 41 1.11 15.26 -4.78
N GLN A 42 1.39 14.51 -5.85
CA GLN A 42 0.50 13.46 -6.34
C GLN A 42 0.31 12.35 -5.30
N THR A 43 1.38 11.90 -4.66
CA THR A 43 1.36 10.86 -3.62
C THR A 43 0.54 11.30 -2.41
N LYS A 44 0.76 12.52 -1.92
CA LYS A 44 -0.01 13.14 -0.84
C LYS A 44 -1.49 13.30 -1.20
N THR A 45 -1.80 13.72 -2.42
CA THR A 45 -3.18 13.82 -2.91
C THR A 45 -3.85 12.45 -2.98
N MET A 46 -3.12 11.43 -3.44
CA MET A 46 -3.59 10.06 -3.49
C MET A 46 -3.84 9.50 -2.08
N LEU A 47 -2.94 9.76 -1.13
CA LEU A 47 -3.12 9.38 0.26
C LEU A 47 -4.41 9.99 0.85
N ARG A 48 -4.63 11.30 0.68
CA ARG A 48 -5.87 11.97 1.15
C ARG A 48 -7.13 11.28 0.62
N ARG A 49 -7.16 10.95 -0.68
CA ARG A 49 -8.30 10.27 -1.30
C ARG A 49 -8.52 8.87 -0.75
N LEU A 50 -7.44 8.11 -0.53
CA LEU A 50 -7.51 6.77 0.05
C LEU A 50 -8.04 6.80 1.48
N LEU A 51 -7.57 7.73 2.31
CA LEU A 51 -8.02 7.88 3.69
C LEU A 51 -9.50 8.30 3.76
N ALA A 52 -9.94 9.22 2.89
CA ALA A 52 -11.35 9.58 2.78
C ALA A 52 -12.21 8.41 2.27
N ALA A 53 -11.70 7.62 1.32
CA ALA A 53 -12.40 6.43 0.84
C ALA A 53 -12.57 5.39 1.96
N ASP A 54 -11.55 5.20 2.80
CA ASP A 54 -11.63 4.35 3.98
C ASP A 54 -12.73 4.80 4.97
N ASP A 55 -12.84 6.12 5.22
CA ASP A 55 -13.94 6.67 6.04
C ASP A 55 -15.31 6.32 5.42
N VAL A 56 -15.48 6.59 4.11
CA VAL A 56 -16.74 6.32 3.41
C VAL A 56 -17.11 4.84 3.47
N VAL A 57 -16.15 3.93 3.27
CA VAL A 57 -16.39 2.48 3.35
C VAL A 57 -16.91 2.10 4.72
N ARG A 58 -16.26 2.59 5.78
CA ARG A 58 -16.68 2.29 7.15
C ARG A 58 -18.02 2.91 7.51
N MET A 59 -18.27 4.16 7.10
CA MET A 59 -19.57 4.81 7.28
C MET A 59 -20.69 3.99 6.62
N LYS A 60 -20.49 3.56 5.38
CA LYS A 60 -21.47 2.75 4.64
C LYS A 60 -21.69 1.39 5.26
N TYR A 61 -20.63 0.74 5.76
CA TYR A 61 -20.74 -0.48 6.54
C TYR A 61 -21.59 -0.28 7.80
N HIS A 62 -21.34 0.77 8.59
CA HIS A 62 -22.12 1.07 9.79
C HIS A 62 -23.58 1.43 9.52
N LYS A 63 -23.87 2.02 8.35
CA LYS A 63 -25.25 2.27 7.89
C LYS A 63 -25.96 1.03 7.34
N GLY A 64 -25.26 -0.10 7.19
CA GLY A 64 -25.78 -1.31 6.57
C GLY A 64 -25.90 -1.23 5.05
N GLU A 65 -25.29 -0.21 4.41
CA GLU A 65 -25.25 -0.04 2.95
C GLU A 65 -24.20 -0.95 2.30
N LEU A 66 -23.23 -1.43 3.07
CA LEU A 66 -22.25 -2.44 2.66
C LEU A 66 -22.31 -3.63 3.61
N THR A 67 -22.18 -4.83 3.06
CA THR A 67 -21.91 -6.04 3.84
C THR A 67 -20.48 -6.04 4.38
N GLU A 68 -20.22 -6.84 5.42
CA GLU A 68 -18.87 -7.05 5.96
C GLU A 68 -17.88 -7.48 4.86
N LYS A 69 -18.32 -8.38 3.97
CA LYS A 69 -17.49 -8.88 2.86
C LYS A 69 -17.12 -7.77 1.88
N GLU A 70 -18.07 -6.92 1.50
CA GLU A 70 -17.81 -5.81 0.58
C GLU A 70 -16.87 -4.77 1.21
N ALA A 71 -17.13 -4.40 2.48
CA ALA A 71 -16.27 -3.49 3.21
C ALA A 71 -14.84 -4.04 3.36
N SER A 72 -14.71 -5.35 3.64
CA SER A 72 -13.41 -6.02 3.75
C SER A 72 -12.65 -6.05 2.42
N ILE A 73 -13.32 -6.32 1.29
CA ILE A 73 -12.66 -6.31 -0.04
C ILE A 73 -12.15 -4.91 -0.37
N ILE A 74 -12.96 -3.87 -0.15
CA ILE A 74 -12.54 -2.50 -0.45
C ILE A 74 -11.40 -2.06 0.48
N GLY A 75 -11.56 -2.29 1.79
CA GLY A 75 -10.52 -1.99 2.78
C GLY A 75 -9.20 -2.74 2.50
N GLY A 76 -9.30 -4.00 2.07
CA GLY A 76 -8.16 -4.83 1.67
C GLY A 76 -7.41 -4.31 0.44
N ASN A 77 -8.04 -3.49 -0.41
CA ASN A 77 -7.37 -2.83 -1.54
C ASN A 77 -6.79 -1.46 -1.15
N ILE A 78 -7.42 -0.75 -0.21
CA ILE A 78 -6.94 0.55 0.28
C ILE A 78 -5.67 0.37 1.13
N ALA A 79 -5.69 -0.55 2.10
CA ALA A 79 -4.61 -0.77 3.04
C ALA A 79 -3.21 -0.95 2.40
N PRO A 80 -2.99 -1.87 1.44
CA PRO A 80 -1.67 -2.07 0.84
C PRO A 80 -1.18 -0.85 0.07
N THR A 81 -2.09 -0.05 -0.46
CA THR A 81 -1.74 1.19 -1.17
C THR A 81 -1.26 2.25 -0.18
N VAL A 82 -1.95 2.39 0.96
CA VAL A 82 -1.50 3.26 2.06
C VAL A 82 -0.15 2.79 2.59
N ASP A 83 0.02 1.50 2.86
CA ASP A 83 1.30 0.93 3.35
C ASP A 83 2.45 1.21 2.36
N GLY A 84 2.20 1.08 1.06
CA GLY A 84 3.17 1.42 0.02
C GLY A 84 3.61 2.90 0.10
N ILE A 85 2.68 3.82 0.32
CA ILE A 85 2.98 5.25 0.49
C ILE A 85 3.81 5.49 1.75
N ILE A 86 3.48 4.84 2.86
CA ILE A 86 4.25 4.97 4.11
C ILE A 86 5.67 4.41 3.95
N LEU A 87 5.82 3.27 3.27
CA LEU A 87 7.14 2.69 2.99
C LEU A 87 8.02 3.61 2.11
N MET A 88 7.42 4.36 1.19
CA MET A 88 8.13 5.40 0.44
C MET A 88 8.55 6.54 1.38
N ALA A 89 7.63 7.04 2.20
CA ALA A 89 7.89 8.10 3.16
C ALA A 89 8.93 7.71 4.21
N LEU A 90 9.06 6.44 4.59
CA LEU A 90 10.13 5.98 5.49
C LEU A 90 11.55 6.14 4.92
N LYS A 91 11.67 6.26 3.59
CA LYS A 91 12.93 6.46 2.88
C LYS A 91 13.16 7.92 2.49
N ASP A 92 12.10 8.72 2.43
CA ASP A 92 12.12 10.13 2.02
C ASP A 92 11.51 11.02 3.10
N ARG A 93 12.37 11.83 3.74
CA ARG A 93 11.96 12.75 4.80
C ARG A 93 11.02 13.83 4.29
N GLU A 94 11.25 14.39 3.10
CA GLU A 94 10.42 15.47 2.55
C GLU A 94 9.00 14.95 2.30
N LEU A 95 8.89 13.75 1.73
CA LEU A 95 7.59 13.09 1.58
C LEU A 95 6.93 12.81 2.94
N ALA A 96 7.70 12.38 3.95
CA ALA A 96 7.18 12.14 5.29
C ALA A 96 6.62 13.42 5.94
N GLU A 97 7.32 14.55 5.79
CA GLU A 97 6.86 15.87 6.24
C GLU A 97 5.57 16.30 5.53
N GLU A 98 5.44 16.01 4.23
CA GLU A 98 4.24 16.35 3.47
C GLU A 98 3.00 15.51 3.84
N ILE A 99 3.18 14.22 4.17
CA ILE A 99 2.06 13.31 4.46
C ILE A 99 1.71 13.22 5.95
N ALA A 100 2.62 13.58 6.85
CA ALA A 100 2.36 13.57 8.29
C ALA A 100 1.11 14.41 8.68
N PRO A 101 0.92 15.64 8.16
CA PRO A 101 -0.30 16.41 8.39
C PRO A 101 -1.57 15.71 7.87
N VAL A 102 -1.46 14.96 6.77
CA VAL A 102 -2.59 14.21 6.19
C VAL A 102 -3.02 13.06 7.09
N LEU A 103 -2.06 12.33 7.66
CA LEU A 103 -2.33 11.29 8.64
C LEU A 103 -2.92 11.88 9.92
N LYS A 104 -2.39 13.02 10.38
CA LYS A 104 -2.91 13.72 11.56
C LYS A 104 -4.37 14.17 11.36
N GLU A 105 -4.68 14.77 10.21
CA GLU A 105 -6.05 15.17 9.86
C GLU A 105 -7.03 13.99 9.94
N LYS A 106 -6.62 12.82 9.40
CA LYS A 106 -7.39 11.57 9.49
C LYS A 106 -7.54 11.04 10.91
N ILE A 107 -6.51 11.16 11.76
CA ILE A 107 -6.56 10.74 13.18
C ILE A 107 -7.53 11.62 13.96
N ASP A 108 -7.51 12.93 13.71
CA ASP A 108 -8.27 13.90 14.48
C ASP A 108 -9.74 13.97 14.06
N HIS A 109 -10.04 13.75 12.77
CA HIS A 109 -11.37 13.98 12.20
C HIS A 109 -12.00 12.76 11.50
N GLY A 110 -11.28 11.64 11.40
CA GLY A 110 -11.77 10.46 10.69
C GLY A 110 -12.89 9.73 11.43
N ASP A 111 -13.77 9.08 10.66
CA ASP A 111 -14.79 8.15 11.17
C ASP A 111 -14.22 6.73 11.37
N ALA A 112 -13.01 6.48 10.84
CA ALA A 112 -12.27 5.24 11.03
C ALA A 112 -11.56 5.13 12.37
N ASN A 113 -11.22 3.89 12.74
CA ASN A 113 -10.38 3.64 13.91
C ASN A 113 -9.06 4.41 13.71
N PRO A 114 -8.72 5.38 14.57
CA PRO A 114 -7.52 6.19 14.40
C PRO A 114 -6.24 5.40 14.70
N LEU A 115 -6.33 4.27 15.41
CA LEU A 115 -5.16 3.53 15.91
C LEU A 115 -4.15 3.11 14.83
N PRO A 116 -4.56 2.53 13.68
CA PRO A 116 -3.60 2.16 12.64
C PRO A 116 -2.86 3.38 12.09
N TYR A 117 -3.56 4.48 11.82
CA TYR A 117 -2.97 5.69 11.26
C TYR A 117 -2.08 6.43 12.26
N LEU A 118 -2.44 6.39 13.55
CA LEU A 118 -1.60 6.88 14.64
C LEU A 118 -0.25 6.16 14.67
N HIS A 119 -0.25 4.83 14.53
CA HIS A 119 0.99 4.06 14.49
C HIS A 119 1.84 4.38 13.27
N LEU A 120 1.22 4.55 12.09
CA LEU A 120 1.95 4.95 10.88
C LEU A 120 2.59 6.34 11.06
N LEU A 121 1.85 7.30 11.63
CA LEU A 121 2.36 8.63 11.93
C LEU A 121 3.52 8.60 12.93
N GLN A 122 3.39 7.83 14.02
CA GLN A 122 4.46 7.64 15.00
C GLN A 122 5.73 7.06 14.37
N VAL A 123 5.59 6.04 13.53
CA VAL A 123 6.72 5.40 12.84
C VAL A 123 7.45 6.39 11.93
N LEU A 124 6.74 7.27 11.23
CA LEU A 124 7.35 8.35 10.45
C LEU A 124 8.01 9.42 11.34
N ALA A 125 7.33 9.81 12.42
CA ALA A 125 7.85 10.78 13.39
C ALA A 125 9.18 10.32 13.98
N TYR A 126 9.27 9.07 14.44
CA TYR A 126 10.50 8.49 14.96
C TYR A 126 11.59 8.38 13.89
N ARG A 127 11.24 7.91 12.68
CA ARG A 127 12.22 7.68 11.61
C ARG A 127 12.96 8.96 11.23
N HIS A 128 12.23 10.06 11.13
CA HIS A 128 12.74 11.31 10.57
C HIS A 128 12.88 12.44 11.58
N ARG A 129 12.53 12.19 12.85
CA ARG A 129 12.40 13.22 13.91
C ARG A 129 11.49 14.36 13.47
N LEU A 130 10.30 14.00 12.99
CA LEU A 130 9.31 14.98 12.58
C LEU A 130 8.77 15.69 13.82
N GLU A 131 8.60 17.01 13.70
CA GLU A 131 7.88 17.80 14.67
C GLU A 131 6.39 17.69 14.37
N ILE A 132 5.61 17.19 15.34
CA ILE A 132 4.17 17.07 15.25
C ILE A 132 3.59 17.91 16.40
N GLU A 133 2.82 18.94 16.07
CA GLU A 133 2.22 19.86 17.06
C GLU A 133 3.22 20.54 18.02
N GLY A 134 4.45 20.79 17.56
CA GLY A 134 5.49 21.39 18.40
C GLY A 134 6.29 20.38 19.22
N GLU A 135 5.97 19.09 19.11
CA GLU A 135 6.66 18.01 19.81
C GLU A 135 7.47 17.17 18.82
N ILE A 136 8.75 16.95 19.14
CA ILE A 136 9.59 15.97 18.46
C ILE A 136 9.62 14.74 19.34
N GLN A 137 9.19 13.60 18.79
CA GLN A 137 9.24 12.34 19.54
C GLN A 137 10.70 11.90 19.74
N GLU A 138 11.12 11.87 20.99
CA GLU A 138 12.49 11.48 21.36
C GLU A 138 12.67 9.95 21.24
N PRO A 139 13.84 9.47 20.77
CA PRO A 139 14.12 8.04 20.65
C PRO A 139 13.90 7.25 21.96
N GLU A 140 14.14 7.90 23.10
CA GLU A 140 13.95 7.37 24.45
C GLU A 140 12.48 7.03 24.73
N GLU A 141 11.52 7.80 24.19
CA GLU A 141 10.10 7.52 24.33
C GLU A 141 9.70 6.23 23.62
N MET A 142 10.36 5.91 22.50
CA MET A 142 10.16 4.66 21.78
C MET A 142 10.66 3.46 22.58
N ILE A 143 11.83 3.58 23.22
CA ILE A 143 12.36 2.53 24.12
C ILE A 143 11.44 2.34 25.31
N THR A 144 10.91 3.43 25.86
CA THR A 144 10.02 3.40 27.02
C THR A 144 8.66 2.78 26.66
N THR A 145 8.12 3.14 25.50
CA THR A 145 6.88 2.56 24.95
C THR A 145 7.07 1.08 24.61
N TYR A 146 8.17 0.72 23.95
CA TYR A 146 8.53 -0.67 23.66
C TYR A 146 8.67 -1.48 24.96
N ARG A 147 9.37 -0.97 25.97
CA ARG A 147 9.48 -1.62 27.29
C ARG A 147 8.12 -1.79 27.95
N ARG A 148 7.24 -0.80 27.85
CA ARG A 148 5.88 -0.85 28.43
C ARG A 148 4.98 -1.84 27.71
N VAL A 149 5.05 -1.91 26.38
CA VAL A 149 4.34 -2.91 25.56
C VAL A 149 4.91 -4.29 25.86
N ARG A 150 6.24 -4.44 25.93
CA ARG A 150 6.92 -5.67 26.30
C ARG A 150 6.61 -6.13 27.73
N ALA A 151 6.39 -5.22 28.67
CA ALA A 151 5.99 -5.56 30.04
C ALA A 151 4.51 -5.92 30.16
N LYS A 152 3.66 -5.47 29.23
CA LYS A 152 2.23 -5.83 29.15
C LYS A 152 2.00 -7.13 28.39
N LEU A 153 2.85 -7.42 27.41
CA LEU A 153 2.92 -8.73 26.78
C LEU A 153 3.65 -9.64 27.76
N ASP A 154 2.94 -10.56 28.40
CA ASP A 154 3.55 -11.61 29.21
C ASP A 154 4.30 -12.58 28.27
N LEU A 155 5.45 -12.12 27.75
CA LEU A 155 6.28 -12.87 26.81
C LEU A 155 7.02 -14.02 27.50
N ASP A 156 7.11 -14.00 28.83
CA ASP A 156 7.75 -15.04 29.63
C ASP A 156 6.91 -16.33 29.63
N ASN A 157 5.59 -16.21 29.38
CA ASN A 157 4.64 -17.32 29.27
C ASN A 157 4.32 -17.72 27.80
N ILE A 158 5.03 -17.18 26.79
CA ILE A 158 4.69 -17.49 25.39
C ILE A 158 4.87 -18.97 25.03
N VAL A 159 5.87 -19.64 25.61
CA VAL A 159 6.15 -21.04 25.30
C VAL A 159 5.08 -21.95 25.88
N GLU A 160 4.71 -21.73 27.13
CA GLU A 160 3.61 -22.44 27.81
C GLU A 160 2.27 -22.12 27.13
N ARG A 161 1.97 -20.85 26.85
CA ARG A 161 0.73 -20.46 26.17
C ARG A 161 0.61 -21.01 24.74
N LYS A 162 1.73 -21.10 24.03
CA LYS A 162 1.80 -21.73 22.71
C LYS A 162 1.51 -23.23 22.81
N ALA A 163 2.10 -23.92 23.78
CA ALA A 163 1.87 -25.34 24.00
C ALA A 163 0.40 -25.62 24.37
N GLU A 164 -0.20 -24.82 25.26
CA GLU A 164 -1.63 -24.90 25.59
C GLU A 164 -2.53 -24.69 24.36
N LEU A 165 -2.19 -23.71 23.51
CA LEU A 165 -2.93 -23.44 22.27
C LEU A 165 -2.77 -24.54 21.22
N GLU A 166 -1.57 -25.13 21.10
CA GLU A 166 -1.32 -26.27 20.21
C GLU A 166 -2.12 -27.50 20.67
N GLU A 167 -2.12 -27.79 21.98
CA GLU A 167 -2.90 -28.89 22.56
C GLU A 167 -4.42 -28.69 22.36
N GLU A 168 -4.94 -27.49 22.62
CA GLU A 168 -6.34 -27.14 22.35
C GLU A 168 -6.71 -27.31 20.87
N PHE A 169 -5.80 -26.93 19.97
CA PHE A 169 -6.02 -27.01 18.53
C PHE A 169 -6.06 -28.47 18.05
N GLU A 170 -5.15 -29.30 18.57
CA GLU A 170 -5.07 -30.72 18.27
C GLU A 170 -6.30 -31.48 18.79
N GLU A 171 -6.78 -31.12 19.99
CA GLU A 171 -8.02 -31.66 20.56
C GLU A 171 -9.26 -31.27 19.73
N LYS A 172 -9.33 -30.02 19.24
CA LYS A 172 -10.40 -29.55 18.34
C LYS A 172 -10.37 -30.27 16.99
N ILE A 173 -9.19 -30.51 16.42
CA ILE A 173 -9.04 -31.31 15.18
C ILE A 173 -9.47 -32.75 15.41
N GLY A 174 -9.11 -33.35 16.55
CA GLY A 174 -9.53 -34.70 16.93
C GLY A 174 -11.06 -34.83 17.00
N LYS A 175 -11.71 -33.91 17.71
CA LYS A 175 -13.18 -33.83 17.82
C LYS A 175 -13.86 -33.68 16.45
N LEU A 176 -13.28 -32.86 15.56
CA LEU A 176 -13.78 -32.68 14.19
C LEU A 176 -13.63 -33.95 13.34
N ARG A 177 -12.47 -34.61 13.38
CA ARG A 177 -12.24 -35.88 12.66
C ARG A 177 -13.18 -36.99 13.14
N GLU A 178 -13.42 -37.08 14.44
CA GLU A 178 -14.34 -38.06 15.01
C GLU A 178 -15.79 -37.78 14.60
N LYS A 179 -16.18 -36.50 14.58
CA LYS A 179 -17.49 -36.07 14.07
C LYS A 179 -17.66 -36.38 12.58
N TRP A 180 -16.60 -36.25 11.78
CA TRP A 180 -16.61 -36.59 10.36
C TRP A 180 -16.68 -38.11 10.15
N ARG A 181 -15.96 -38.90 10.94
CA ARG A 181 -15.99 -40.38 10.88
C ARG A 181 -17.34 -40.97 11.30
N LYS A 182 -18.06 -40.30 12.18
CA LYS A 182 -19.43 -40.68 12.60
C LYS A 182 -20.51 -40.15 11.66
N ASN A 183 -20.15 -39.38 10.63
CA ASN A 183 -21.09 -38.78 9.69
C ASN A 183 -21.30 -39.71 8.47
N PRO A 184 -22.50 -40.28 8.26
CA PRO A 184 -22.75 -41.28 7.21
C PRO A 184 -22.71 -40.72 5.78
N MET A 185 -22.54 -39.40 5.61
CA MET A 185 -22.41 -38.75 4.29
C MET A 185 -20.99 -38.81 3.70
N PHE A 186 -20.00 -39.26 4.47
CA PHE A 186 -18.59 -39.35 4.05
C PHE A 186 -17.94 -40.71 4.39
N GLY A 187 -18.75 -41.72 4.69
CA GLY A 187 -18.33 -43.12 4.89
C GLY A 187 -18.58 -43.97 3.66
#